data_AF-A0A528LFZ7-F1
#
_entry.id   AF-A0A528LFZ7-F1
#
_cell.length_a   1.000
_cell.length_b   1.000
_cell.length_c   1.000
_cell.angle_alpha   90.00
_cell.angle_beta   90.00
_cell.angle_gamma   90.00
#
_symmetry.space_group_name_H-M   'P 1'
#
loop_
_entity.id
_entity.type
_entity.pdbx_description
1 polymer ?
#
loop_
_entity_poly.entity_id
_entity_poly.type
_entity_poly.pdbx_seq_one_letter_code
_entity_poly.pdbx_strand_id
1 'polypeptide(L)' 'ETIGIIGAGQMGGGIAHVSALAGYKVLVYDISPDRIEKGIATISGNMARQVGSGKLEEKLRNEAMARISA' A
#
# COMPACT_ATOMS: atom_id res chain seq x y z
N GLU A 1 -5.01 12.82 7.78
CA GLU A 1 -4.00 12.47 8.81
C GLU A 1 -2.95 11.52 8.23
N THR A 2 -1.88 11.25 8.97
CA THR A 2 -0.82 10.28 8.61
C THR A 2 -0.88 9.06 9.52
N ILE A 3 -0.82 7.86 8.94
CA ILE A 3 -0.83 6.57 9.64
C ILE A 3 0.56 5.96 9.56
N GLY A 4 1.16 5.66 10.70
CA GLY A 4 2.41 4.91 10.80
C GLY A 4 2.15 3.42 10.98
N ILE A 5 2.79 2.58 10.17
CA ILE A 5 2.69 1.13 10.22
C ILE A 5 4.08 0.56 10.50
N ILE A 6 4.20 -0.18 11.59
CA ILE A 6 5.43 -0.86 11.98
C ILE A 6 5.34 -2.33 11.55
N GLY A 7 6.20 -2.70 10.61
CA GLY A 7 6.26 -4.01 9.95
C GLY A 7 5.68 -3.96 8.54
N ALA A 8 6.47 -4.42 7.56
CA ALA A 8 6.10 -4.53 6.15
C ALA A 8 5.75 -5.97 5.73
N GLY A 9 5.44 -6.84 6.71
CA GLY A 9 4.96 -8.20 6.46
C GLY A 9 3.55 -8.26 5.86
N GLN A 10 2.96 -9.47 5.78
CA GLN A 10 1.62 -9.68 5.21
C GLN A 10 0.55 -8.73 5.75
N MET A 11 0.42 -8.64 7.08
CA MET A 11 -0.57 -7.78 7.72
C MET A 11 -0.27 -6.29 7.51
N GLY A 12 1.00 -5.88 7.66
CA GLY A 12 1.42 -4.49 7.48
C GLY A 12 1.15 -3.97 6.07
N GLY A 13 1.46 -4.80 5.06
CA GLY A 13 1.12 -4.49 3.66
C GLY A 13 -0.39 -4.40 3.43
N GLY A 14 -1.18 -5.28 4.04
CA GLY A 14 -2.65 -5.23 3.96
C GLY A 14 -3.24 -3.97 4.59
N ILE A 15 -2.75 -3.58 5.77
CA ILE A 15 -3.18 -2.36 6.46
C ILE A 15 -2.78 -1.13 5.65
N ALA A 16 -1.56 -1.11 5.10
CA ALA A 16 -1.09 -0.02 4.24
C ALA A 16 -1.96 0.15 2.99
N HIS A 17 -2.31 -0.97 2.34
CA HIS A 17 -3.20 -0.99 1.18
C HIS A 17 -4.55 -0.33 1.50
N VAL A 18 -5.25 -0.79 2.54
CA VAL A 18 -6.59 -0.30 2.86
C VAL A 18 -6.54 1.16 3.31
N SER A 19 -5.55 1.53 4.12
CA SER A 19 -5.35 2.89 4.61
C SER A 19 -5.11 3.88 3.47
N ALA A 20 -4.30 3.51 2.48
CA ALA A 20 -4.00 4.33 1.32
C ALA A 20 -5.22 4.53 0.39
N LEU A 21 -6.02 3.47 0.20
CA LEU A 21 -7.30 3.55 -0.53
C LEU A 21 -8.33 4.42 0.18
N ALA A 22 -8.34 4.39 1.51
CA ALA A 22 -9.20 5.24 2.33
C ALA A 22 -8.78 6.72 2.34
N GLY A 23 -7.68 7.08 1.67
CA GLY A 23 -7.24 8.47 1.49
C GLY A 23 -6.22 8.97 2.51
N TYR A 24 -5.72 8.11 3.40
CA TYR A 24 -4.72 8.48 4.40
C TYR A 24 -3.30 8.42 3.83
N LYS A 25 -2.41 9.29 4.34
CA LYS A 25 -0.97 9.16 4.11
C LYS A 25 -0.46 8.01 4.98
N VAL A 26 0.34 7.11 4.42
CA VAL A 26 0.82 5.91 5.09
C VAL A 26 2.34 5.90 5.10
N LEU A 27 2.92 5.76 6.29
CA LEU A 27 4.36 5.55 6.49
C LEU A 27 4.59 4.10 6.93
N VAL A 28 5.33 3.33 6.14
CA VAL A 28 5.64 1.93 6.43
C VAL A 28 7.08 1.81 6.86
N TYR A 29 7.31 1.39 8.10
CA TYR A 29 8.64 1.17 8.65
C TYR A 29 8.87 -0.32 8.91
N ASP A 30 10.01 -0.86 8.47
CA ASP A 30 10.49 -2.19 8.84
C ASP A 30 12.01 -2.13 9.00
N ILE A 31 12.56 -3.03 9.82
CA ILE A 31 14.01 -3.16 9.99
C ILE A 31 14.70 -3.68 8.72
N SER A 32 13.94 -4.36 7.85
CA SER A 32 14.45 -4.94 6.61
C SER A 32 13.95 -4.14 5.40
N PRO A 33 14.84 -3.45 4.66
CA PRO A 33 14.49 -2.76 3.42
C PRO A 33 13.85 -3.69 2.39
N ASP A 34 14.35 -4.92 2.26
CA ASP A 34 13.78 -5.94 1.37
C ASP A 34 12.30 -6.24 1.68
N ARG A 35 11.90 -6.19 2.96
CA ARG A 35 10.51 -6.41 3.35
C ARG A 35 9.63 -5.23 2.96
N ILE A 36 10.14 -4.01 3.08
CA ILE A 36 9.45 -2.79 2.63
C ILE A 36 9.19 -2.87 1.13
N GLU A 37 10.24 -3.15 0.33
CA GLU A 37 10.11 -3.25 -1.12
C GLU A 37 9.13 -4.35 -1.54
N LYS A 38 9.23 -5.55 -0.92
CA LYS A 38 8.29 -6.65 -1.17
C LYS A 38 6.86 -6.29 -0.77
N GLY A 39 6.69 -5.59 0.35
CA GLY A 39 5.39 -5.11 0.82
C GLY A 39 4.76 -4.15 -0.19
N ILE A 40 5.50 -3.12 -0.61
CA ILE A 40 5.04 -2.12 -1.60
C ILE A 40 4.74 -2.80 -2.95
N ALA A 41 5.60 -3.71 -3.42
CA ALA A 41 5.38 -4.46 -4.65
C ALA A 41 4.09 -5.31 -4.58
N THR A 42 3.86 -5.97 -3.44
CA THR A 42 2.63 -6.77 -3.21
C THR A 42 1.39 -5.89 -3.22
N ILE A 43 1.43 -4.71 -2.58
CA ILE A 43 0.32 -3.75 -2.59
C ILE A 43 0.02 -3.31 -4.02
N SER A 44 1.04 -2.90 -4.77
CA SER A 44 0.89 -2.47 -6.17
C SER A 44 0.29 -3.55 -7.05
N GLY A 45 0.76 -4.80 -6.92
CA GLY A 45 0.25 -5.95 -7.67
C GLY A 45 -1.22 -6.27 -7.33
N ASN A 46 -1.58 -6.22 -6.05
CA ASN A 46 -2.95 -6.42 -5.61
C ASN A 46 -3.90 -5.35 -6.16
N MET A 47 -3.51 -4.07 -6.11
CA MET A 47 -4.30 -2.99 -6.69
C MET A 47 -4.40 -3.11 -8.21
N ALA A 48 -3.32 -3.48 -8.91
CA ALA A 48 -3.37 -3.72 -10.35
C ALA A 48 -4.36 -4.84 -10.72
N ARG A 49 -4.41 -5.92 -9.93
CA ARG A 49 -5.42 -6.99 -10.10
C ARG A 49 -6.84 -6.51 -9.85
N GLN A 50 -7.06 -5.62 -8.87
CA GLN A 50 -8.37 -5.01 -8.62
C GLN A 50 -8.80 -4.11 -9.78
N VAL A 51 -7.87 -3.34 -10.35
CA VAL A 51 -8.11 -2.54 -11.57
C VAL A 51 -8.46 -3.43 -12.75
N GLY A 52 -7.68 -4.48 -13.01
CA GLY A 52 -7.95 -5.44 -14.09
C GLY A 52 -9.26 -6.22 -13.94
N SER A 53 -9.81 -6.29 -12.73
CA SER A 53 -11.13 -6.91 -12.46
C SER A 53 -12.27 -5.89 -12.37
N GLY A 54 -12.03 -4.61 -12.66
CA GLY A 54 -13.02 -3.53 -12.62
C GLY A 54 -13.50 -3.14 -11.22
N LYS A 55 -12.82 -3.60 -10.16
CA LYS A 55 -13.18 -3.31 -8.76
C LYS A 55 -12.54 -2.03 -8.22
N LEU A 56 -11.57 -1.49 -8.95
CA LEU A 56 -10.84 -0.28 -8.59
C LEU A 56 -10.55 0.53 -9.85
N GLU A 57 -10.67 1.84 -9.79
CA GLU A 57 -10.24 2.71 -10.89
C GLU A 57 -8.73 2.88 -10.89
N GLU A 58 -8.13 2.95 -12.08
CA GLU A 58 -6.68 3.15 -12.21
C GLU A 58 -6.22 4.46 -11.56
N LYS A 59 -7.06 5.51 -11.63
CA LYS A 59 -6.81 6.79 -10.95
C LYS A 59 -6.68 6.61 -9.44
N LEU A 60 -7.62 5.91 -8.81
CA LEU A 60 -7.61 5.65 -7.37
C LEU A 60 -6.41 4.81 -6.94
N ARG A 61 -6.00 3.83 -7.75
CA ARG A 61 -4.76 3.09 -7.53
C ARG A 61 -3.55 4.04 -7.50
N ASN A 62 -3.41 4.90 -8.50
CA ASN A 62 -2.26 5.81 -8.59
C ASN A 62 -2.23 6.79 -7.40
N GLU A 63 -3.39 7.32 -7.01
CA GLU A 63 -3.51 8.17 -5.83
C GLU A 63 -3.15 7.42 -4.54
N ALA A 64 -3.63 6.19 -4.37
CA ALA A 64 -3.32 5.39 -3.19
C ALA A 64 -1.82 5.05 -3.11
N MET A 65 -1.20 4.65 -4.22
CA MET A 65 0.24 4.39 -4.26
C MET A 65 1.06 5.63 -3.94
N ALA A 66 0.64 6.82 -4.38
CA ALA A 66 1.30 8.08 -4.04
C ALA A 66 1.19 8.47 -2.56
N ARG A 67 0.24 7.87 -1.81
CA ARG A 67 0.07 8.11 -0.37
C ARG A 67 0.95 7.20 0.49
N ILE A 68 1.55 6.15 -0.07
CA ILE A 68 2.41 5.21 0.65
C ILE A 68 3.86 5.68 0.54
N SER A 69 4.52 5.81 1.68
CA SER A 69 5.95 6.11 1.78
C SER A 69 6.57 5.19 2.83
N ALA A 70 7.88 4.97 2.75
CA ALA A 70 8.62 4.14 3.68
C ALA A 70 9.90 4.85 4.12
#